data_AF-A0ABD2MGE9-F1
#
_entry.id   AF-A0ABD2MGE9-F1
#
_cell.length_a   1.000
_cell.length_b   1.000
_cell.length_c   1.000
_cell.angle_alpha   90.00
_cell.angle_beta   90.00
_cell.angle_gamma   90.00
#
_symmetry.space_group_name_H-M   'P 1'
#
loop_
_entity.id
_entity.type
_entity.pdbx_description
1 polymer ?
#
loop_
_entity_poly.entity_id
_entity_poly.type
_entity_poly.pdbx_seq_one_letter_code
_entity_poly.pdbx_strand_id
1 'polypeptide(L)'
;MEDKELHSKENTFVFIDINFGNERVGRLVIELFNKVAPKTVENFRALCTGEKGLGKHNKPLHYKGCRFHRIISQCFVQSGDIINNNGTGGESIYDDVFDIENYKLQHTKEGLIGMSTISGTNSVNSQFYITSAPCEHLDGTNIVFGTVRKGLDIIKEMATVERINDHPVQDILITDCGELKKGQPWNIHIVDETEDMYPPWPNDWEEGNDSTGIEKAITTIRESGNFYFLKKNYSSSQNKYLKTLRYIDWYLKSGKYSDNVFIDNCKFRTLLNLAAVNLKSKKYKEALHYCNQVIKLHVFGAIIHIIRCQYYLTD
;
A
#
# COMPACT_ATOMS: atom_id res chain seq x y z
N MET A 1 20.34 -19.82 -0.28
CA MET A 1 19.93 -19.80 -1.69
C MET A 1 20.15 -18.39 -2.20
N GLU A 2 20.76 -18.20 -3.37
CA GLU A 2 21.06 -16.84 -3.86
C GLU A 2 19.77 -16.15 -4.36
N ASP A 3 19.66 -14.81 -4.18
CA ASP A 3 18.46 -14.01 -4.53
C ASP A 3 18.06 -14.19 -6.01
N LYS A 4 19.02 -14.46 -6.90
CA LYS A 4 18.76 -14.72 -8.33
C LYS A 4 18.05 -16.05 -8.60
N GLU A 5 18.25 -17.06 -7.75
CA GLU A 5 17.62 -18.38 -7.92
C GLU A 5 16.18 -18.40 -7.39
N LEU A 6 15.82 -17.43 -6.54
CA LEU A 6 14.47 -17.24 -6.03
C LEU A 6 13.51 -16.75 -7.11
N HIS A 7 13.98 -15.83 -7.94
CA HIS A 7 13.15 -15.19 -8.96
C HIS A 7 13.03 -16.04 -10.20
N SER A 8 11.79 -16.34 -10.60
CA SER A 8 11.51 -17.17 -11.77
C SER A 8 10.27 -16.70 -12.50
N LYS A 9 10.29 -16.76 -13.84
CA LYS A 9 9.09 -16.52 -14.66
C LYS A 9 8.01 -17.60 -14.48
N GLU A 10 8.38 -18.72 -13.88
CA GLU A 10 7.47 -19.82 -13.54
C GLU A 10 6.94 -19.74 -12.10
N ASN A 11 7.36 -18.72 -11.33
CA ASN A 11 6.77 -18.46 -10.03
C ASN A 11 5.34 -17.97 -10.17
N THR A 12 4.52 -18.28 -9.17
CA THR A 12 3.14 -17.84 -9.12
C THR A 12 3.10 -16.38 -8.66
N PHE A 13 2.25 -15.58 -9.30
CA PHE A 13 2.00 -14.21 -8.90
C PHE A 13 0.57 -14.08 -8.40
N VAL A 14 0.41 -13.42 -7.27
CA VAL A 14 -0.91 -13.10 -6.69
C VAL A 14 -1.01 -11.61 -6.45
N PHE A 15 -2.24 -11.12 -6.32
CA PHE A 15 -2.50 -9.73 -5.97
C PHE A 15 -3.39 -9.62 -4.74
N ILE A 16 -3.24 -8.50 -4.03
CA ILE A 16 -4.08 -8.11 -2.89
C ILE A 16 -4.39 -6.62 -3.06
N ASP A 17 -5.66 -6.27 -3.24
CA ASP A 17 -6.14 -4.89 -3.22
C ASP A 17 -6.40 -4.44 -1.79
N ILE A 18 -5.87 -3.27 -1.42
CA ILE A 18 -5.86 -2.76 -0.06
C ILE A 18 -6.68 -1.48 0.05
N ASN A 19 -7.54 -1.43 1.07
CA ASN A 19 -8.19 -0.21 1.51
C ASN A 19 -7.76 0.19 2.92
N PHE A 20 -7.63 1.49 3.15
CA PHE A 20 -7.55 2.09 4.48
C PHE A 20 -8.91 2.75 4.75
N GLY A 21 -9.68 2.18 5.68
CA GLY A 21 -11.10 2.47 5.83
C GLY A 21 -11.85 2.23 4.50
N ASN A 22 -12.48 3.28 3.98
CA ASN A 22 -13.22 3.24 2.71
C ASN A 22 -12.39 3.70 1.50
N GLU A 23 -11.12 4.05 1.70
CA GLU A 23 -10.25 4.55 0.64
C GLU A 23 -9.42 3.41 0.04
N ARG A 24 -9.48 3.25 -1.29
CA ARG A 24 -8.59 2.33 -2.01
C ARG A 24 -7.19 2.93 -2.11
N VAL A 25 -6.23 2.30 -1.44
CA VAL A 25 -4.82 2.76 -1.39
C VAL A 25 -4.03 2.21 -2.57
N GLY A 26 -4.29 0.96 -2.98
CA GLY A 26 -3.67 0.38 -4.15
C GLY A 26 -3.66 -1.13 -4.15
N ARG A 27 -2.82 -1.70 -5.01
CA ARG A 27 -2.67 -3.13 -5.22
C ARG A 27 -1.26 -3.57 -4.88
N LEU A 28 -1.16 -4.59 -4.03
CA LEU A 28 0.05 -5.37 -3.85
C LEU A 28 0.12 -6.45 -4.93
N VAL A 29 1.29 -6.61 -5.53
CA VAL A 29 1.62 -7.77 -6.36
C VAL A 29 2.70 -8.55 -5.65
N ILE A 30 2.48 -9.84 -5.45
CA ILE A 30 3.36 -10.72 -4.68
C ILE A 30 3.83 -11.86 -5.59
N GLU A 31 5.14 -12.08 -5.63
CA GLU A 31 5.77 -13.27 -6.20
C GLU A 31 5.90 -14.35 -5.12
N LEU A 32 5.45 -15.55 -5.42
CA LEU A 32 5.53 -16.72 -4.54
C LEU A 32 6.65 -17.66 -5.01
N PHE A 33 7.51 -18.08 -4.08
CA PHE A 33 8.68 -18.90 -4.38
C PHE A 33 8.31 -20.39 -4.48
N ASN A 34 7.66 -20.77 -5.59
CA ASN A 34 7.08 -22.11 -5.82
C ASN A 34 8.01 -23.27 -5.45
N LYS A 35 9.32 -23.14 -5.68
CA LYS A 35 10.31 -24.20 -5.42
C LYS A 35 10.81 -24.24 -3.97
N VAL A 36 10.64 -23.16 -3.21
CA VAL A 36 11.15 -23.05 -1.84
C VAL A 36 10.21 -23.73 -0.86
N ALA A 37 8.92 -23.43 -0.97
CA ALA A 37 7.89 -23.85 -0.04
C ALA A 37 6.58 -24.16 -0.79
N PRO A 38 6.52 -25.26 -1.57
CA PRO A 38 5.39 -25.53 -2.46
C PRO A 38 4.04 -25.67 -1.72
N LYS A 39 3.99 -26.29 -0.53
CA LYS A 39 2.74 -26.39 0.22
C LYS A 39 2.31 -25.04 0.80
N THR A 40 3.25 -24.26 1.34
CA THR A 40 2.95 -22.92 1.86
C THR A 40 2.47 -21.99 0.76
N VAL A 41 3.13 -22.05 -0.40
CA VAL A 41 2.76 -21.26 -1.58
C VAL A 41 1.37 -21.63 -2.10
N GLU A 42 1.06 -22.93 -2.24
CA GLU A 42 -0.27 -23.36 -2.69
C GLU A 42 -1.37 -22.98 -1.68
N ASN A 43 -1.09 -23.06 -0.38
CA ASN A 43 -2.01 -22.56 0.64
C ASN A 43 -2.32 -21.07 0.46
N PHE A 44 -1.28 -20.23 0.36
CA PHE A 44 -1.46 -18.80 0.19
C PHE A 44 -2.18 -18.45 -1.12
N ARG A 45 -1.79 -19.07 -2.23
CA ARG A 45 -2.40 -18.85 -3.55
C ARG A 45 -3.89 -19.22 -3.54
N ALA A 46 -4.23 -20.39 -3.01
CA ALA A 46 -5.61 -20.84 -2.94
C ALA A 46 -6.48 -19.96 -2.01
N LEU A 47 -5.91 -19.45 -0.92
CA LEU A 47 -6.56 -18.46 -0.06
C LEU A 47 -6.68 -17.08 -0.73
N CYS A 48 -5.80 -16.72 -1.67
CA CYS A 48 -6.00 -15.53 -2.50
C CYS A 48 -7.17 -15.71 -3.48
N THR A 49 -7.35 -16.90 -4.06
CA THR A 49 -8.40 -17.15 -5.07
C THR A 49 -9.75 -17.52 -4.48
N GLY A 50 -9.78 -18.06 -3.27
CA GLY A 50 -11.01 -18.56 -2.64
C GLY A 50 -11.53 -19.86 -3.26
N GLU A 51 -10.75 -20.52 -4.12
CA GLU A 51 -11.22 -21.65 -4.93
C GLU A 51 -11.58 -22.91 -4.13
N LYS A 52 -11.11 -23.01 -2.88
CA LYS A 52 -11.34 -24.18 -2.00
C LYS A 52 -12.67 -24.10 -1.25
N GLY A 53 -13.46 -23.05 -1.44
CA GLY A 53 -14.80 -22.93 -0.85
C GLY A 53 -14.77 -22.68 0.66
N LEU A 54 -15.52 -23.48 1.42
CA LEU A 54 -15.64 -23.35 2.88
C LEU A 54 -14.67 -24.29 3.59
N GLY A 55 -14.02 -23.79 4.64
CA GLY A 55 -13.19 -24.58 5.54
C GLY A 55 -13.99 -25.27 6.64
N LYS A 56 -13.28 -25.91 7.59
CA LYS A 56 -13.88 -26.67 8.69
C LYS A 56 -14.71 -25.81 9.63
N HIS A 57 -14.35 -24.52 9.76
CA HIS A 57 -15.07 -23.57 10.60
C HIS A 57 -16.26 -22.91 9.88
N ASN A 58 -16.65 -23.45 8.72
CA ASN A 58 -17.73 -22.93 7.88
C ASN A 58 -17.52 -21.46 7.46
N LYS A 59 -16.24 -21.08 7.34
CA LYS A 59 -15.78 -19.78 6.83
C LYS A 59 -15.19 -19.98 5.44
N PRO A 60 -15.31 -19.00 4.53
CA PRO A 60 -14.62 -19.07 3.25
C PRO A 60 -13.10 -19.17 3.45
N LEU A 61 -12.46 -20.11 2.76
CA LEU A 61 -11.01 -20.20 2.62
C LEU A 61 -10.52 -19.09 1.67
N HIS A 62 -10.67 -17.83 2.07
CA HIS A 62 -10.45 -16.68 1.21
C HIS A 62 -9.98 -15.46 2.01
N TYR A 63 -8.92 -14.78 1.53
CA TYR A 63 -8.39 -13.57 2.17
C TYR A 63 -9.25 -12.33 1.94
N LYS A 64 -10.16 -12.32 0.96
CA LYS A 64 -11.06 -11.20 0.72
C LYS A 64 -11.91 -10.90 1.96
N GLY A 65 -11.81 -9.67 2.47
CA GLY A 65 -12.46 -9.21 3.70
C GLY A 65 -11.60 -9.33 4.96
N CYS A 66 -10.41 -9.93 4.87
CA CYS A 66 -9.47 -9.96 6.00
C CYS A 66 -8.92 -8.57 6.32
N ARG A 67 -8.67 -8.35 7.61
CA ARG A 67 -8.05 -7.17 8.19
C ARG A 67 -6.56 -7.41 8.37
N PHE A 68 -5.78 -6.35 8.21
CA PHE A 68 -4.47 -6.28 8.82
C PHE A 68 -4.67 -5.97 10.30
N HIS A 69 -4.73 -7.02 11.11
CA HIS A 69 -5.16 -6.92 12.50
C HIS A 69 -4.00 -6.58 13.44
N ARG A 70 -2.74 -6.70 13.01
CA ARG A 70 -1.56 -6.40 13.83
C ARG A 70 -0.45 -5.77 12.99
N ILE A 71 0.15 -4.72 13.50
CA ILE A 71 1.22 -3.96 12.86
C ILE A 71 2.32 -3.74 13.89
N ILE A 72 3.51 -4.27 13.62
CA ILE A 72 4.73 -4.03 14.41
C ILE A 72 5.62 -3.06 13.62
N SER A 73 5.75 -1.83 14.12
CA SER A 73 6.55 -0.80 13.46
C SER A 73 8.00 -1.26 13.30
N GLN A 74 8.61 -0.93 12.16
CA GLN A 74 9.96 -1.34 11.79
C GLN A 74 10.17 -2.86 11.84
N CYS A 75 9.13 -3.62 11.54
CA CYS A 75 9.16 -5.08 11.57
C CYS A 75 8.24 -5.64 10.49
N PHE A 76 6.94 -5.80 10.76
CA PHE A 76 5.99 -6.36 9.80
C PHE A 76 4.55 -5.90 10.02
N VAL A 77 3.72 -6.11 8.99
CA VAL A 77 2.26 -5.99 9.03
C VAL A 77 1.63 -7.37 8.86
N GLN A 78 0.62 -7.72 9.65
CA GLN A 78 0.09 -9.08 9.75
C GLN A 78 -1.42 -9.12 9.43
N SER A 79 -1.81 -10.14 8.66
CA SER A 79 -3.19 -10.42 8.24
C SER A 79 -3.44 -11.94 8.13
N GLY A 80 -4.54 -12.33 7.49
CA GLY A 80 -4.84 -13.72 7.17
C GLY A 80 -5.58 -14.50 8.25
N ASP A 81 -6.14 -13.84 9.27
CA ASP A 81 -7.12 -14.48 10.16
C ASP A 81 -8.49 -14.49 9.47
N ILE A 82 -8.74 -15.55 8.69
CA ILE A 82 -9.97 -15.72 7.90
C ILE A 82 -11.21 -16.10 8.76
N ILE A 83 -11.01 -16.38 10.06
CA ILE A 83 -12.09 -16.87 10.94
C ILE A 83 -12.60 -15.75 11.85
N ASN A 84 -11.72 -15.18 12.66
CA ASN A 84 -12.07 -14.20 13.70
C ASN A 84 -11.64 -12.78 13.34
N ASN A 85 -10.77 -12.63 12.33
CA ASN A 85 -10.28 -11.36 11.82
C ASN A 85 -9.59 -10.46 12.87
N ASN A 86 -8.99 -11.08 13.90
CA ASN A 86 -8.36 -10.39 15.03
C ASN A 86 -7.03 -11.02 15.48
N GLY A 87 -6.58 -12.09 14.82
CA GLY A 87 -5.33 -12.81 15.07
C GLY A 87 -5.49 -14.07 15.91
N THR A 88 -6.70 -14.41 16.37
CA THR A 88 -6.95 -15.59 17.21
C THR A 88 -7.39 -16.83 16.43
N GLY A 89 -7.70 -16.68 15.14
CA GLY A 89 -8.19 -17.75 14.28
C GLY A 89 -7.29 -18.07 13.09
N GLY A 90 -7.91 -18.60 12.05
CA GLY A 90 -7.26 -19.03 10.81
C GLY A 90 -7.24 -20.55 10.67
N GLU A 91 -7.35 -21.01 9.42
CA GLU A 91 -7.24 -22.41 9.04
C GLU A 91 -6.57 -22.48 7.67
N SER A 92 -5.88 -23.57 7.36
CA SER A 92 -5.25 -23.76 6.04
C SER A 92 -6.22 -24.42 5.06
N ILE A 93 -5.81 -24.50 3.79
CA ILE A 93 -6.56 -25.27 2.79
C ILE A 93 -6.49 -26.79 3.00
N TYR A 94 -5.61 -27.27 3.88
CA TYR A 94 -5.37 -28.69 4.11
C TYR A 94 -6.10 -29.20 5.35
N ASP A 95 -6.05 -28.42 6.43
CA ASP A 95 -6.65 -28.67 7.75
C ASP A 95 -6.59 -27.36 8.58
N ASP A 96 -6.89 -27.39 9.89
CA ASP A 96 -6.72 -26.27 10.81
C ASP A 96 -5.29 -25.70 10.75
N VAL A 97 -4.30 -26.58 10.65
CA VAL A 97 -2.87 -26.24 10.59
C VAL A 97 -2.11 -27.19 9.67
N PHE A 98 -0.93 -26.79 9.22
CA PHE A 98 0.04 -27.66 8.53
C PHE A 98 1.47 -27.34 8.95
N ASP A 99 2.38 -28.31 8.77
CA ASP A 99 3.77 -28.17 9.18
C ASP A 99 4.55 -27.19 8.30
N ILE A 100 5.47 -26.46 8.92
CA ILE A 100 6.41 -25.59 8.22
C ILE A 100 7.38 -26.44 7.38
N GLU A 101 7.50 -26.13 6.10
CA GLU A 101 8.31 -26.93 5.17
C GLU A 101 9.83 -26.77 5.38
N ASN A 102 10.28 -25.55 5.69
CA ASN A 102 11.70 -25.22 5.92
C ASN A 102 11.90 -23.79 6.43
N TYR A 103 13.16 -23.46 6.75
CA TYR A 103 13.63 -22.11 7.11
C TYR A 103 14.82 -21.67 6.23
N LYS A 104 14.78 -21.98 4.91
CA LYS A 104 15.93 -21.76 4.01
C LYS A 104 16.24 -20.29 3.75
N LEU A 105 15.25 -19.41 3.92
CA LEU A 105 15.32 -17.99 3.61
C LEU A 105 15.27 -17.18 4.89
N GLN A 106 16.00 -16.06 4.87
CA GLN A 106 16.14 -15.14 5.99
C GLN A 106 15.34 -13.86 5.75
N HIS A 107 14.99 -13.17 6.82
CA HIS A 107 14.19 -11.95 6.81
C HIS A 107 15.05 -10.70 6.64
N THR A 108 15.83 -10.64 5.56
CA THR A 108 16.90 -9.64 5.38
C THR A 108 16.43 -8.29 4.85
N LYS A 109 15.18 -8.18 4.37
CA LYS A 109 14.64 -6.96 3.74
C LYS A 109 13.15 -6.78 3.98
N GLU A 110 12.68 -5.57 3.72
CA GLU A 110 11.26 -5.24 3.58
C GLU A 110 10.64 -5.96 2.36
N GLY A 111 9.31 -6.16 2.40
CA GLY A 111 8.56 -6.78 1.32
C GLY A 111 8.73 -8.29 1.21
N LEU A 112 9.23 -8.99 2.24
CA LEU A 112 9.21 -10.45 2.30
C LEU A 112 7.88 -10.92 2.91
N ILE A 113 7.30 -11.98 2.36
CA ILE A 113 6.07 -12.59 2.87
C ILE A 113 6.45 -13.85 3.64
N GLY A 114 5.94 -13.96 4.87
CA GLY A 114 6.10 -15.13 5.71
C GLY A 114 4.82 -15.54 6.44
N MET A 115 4.79 -16.78 6.94
CA MET A 115 3.64 -17.30 7.69
C MET A 115 3.80 -17.06 9.18
N SER A 116 2.71 -16.66 9.84
CA SER A 116 2.68 -16.55 11.30
C SER A 116 2.65 -17.95 11.91
N THR A 117 3.75 -18.34 12.56
CA THR A 117 3.86 -19.61 13.28
C THR A 117 2.96 -19.60 14.52
N ILE A 118 2.26 -20.69 14.75
CA ILE A 118 1.44 -20.86 15.95
C ILE A 118 2.38 -21.06 17.15
N SER A 119 2.24 -20.18 18.14
CA SER A 119 3.12 -20.11 19.31
C SER A 119 3.38 -21.49 19.95
N GLY A 120 4.65 -21.85 20.09
CA GLY A 120 5.07 -23.12 20.71
C GLY A 120 4.93 -24.36 19.82
N THR A 121 4.65 -24.18 18.53
CA THR A 121 4.52 -25.27 17.55
C THR A 121 5.40 -25.02 16.32
N ASN A 122 5.55 -26.04 15.47
CA ASN A 122 6.17 -25.91 14.14
C ASN A 122 5.12 -25.91 13.02
N SER A 123 3.97 -25.29 13.29
CA SER A 123 2.81 -25.32 12.39
C SER A 123 2.30 -23.91 12.08
N VAL A 124 1.68 -23.79 10.91
CA VAL A 124 1.12 -22.55 10.34
C VAL A 124 -0.29 -22.81 9.82
N ASN A 125 -1.08 -21.76 9.64
CA ASN A 125 -2.45 -21.83 9.12
C ASN A 125 -2.67 -20.87 7.93
N SER A 126 -3.66 -19.99 7.96
CA SER A 126 -3.86 -18.91 6.97
C SER A 126 -3.15 -17.61 7.31
N GLN A 127 -2.71 -17.38 8.55
CA GLN A 127 -2.15 -16.10 8.96
C GLN A 127 -0.75 -15.87 8.38
N PHE A 128 -0.52 -14.66 7.88
CA PHE A 128 0.73 -14.27 7.24
C PHE A 128 1.12 -12.85 7.64
N TYR A 129 2.38 -12.52 7.41
CA TYR A 129 2.89 -11.16 7.54
C TYR A 129 3.69 -10.74 6.31
N ILE A 130 3.83 -9.42 6.15
CA ILE A 130 4.69 -8.78 5.17
C ILE A 130 5.68 -7.90 5.93
N THR A 131 6.97 -8.11 5.72
CA THR A 131 8.00 -7.31 6.40
C THR A 131 7.98 -5.86 5.91
N SER A 132 8.07 -4.91 6.84
CA SER A 132 8.27 -3.48 6.59
C SER A 132 9.70 -3.02 6.89
N ALA A 133 10.52 -3.90 7.46
CA ALA A 133 11.96 -3.76 7.67
C ALA A 133 12.61 -5.16 7.80
N PRO A 134 13.95 -5.29 7.81
CA PRO A 134 14.61 -6.55 8.14
C PRO A 134 14.17 -7.10 9.51
N CYS A 135 13.85 -8.39 9.60
CA CYS A 135 13.30 -9.05 10.78
C CYS A 135 14.11 -10.31 11.16
N GLU A 136 15.43 -10.20 11.32
CA GLU A 136 16.33 -11.35 11.53
C GLU A 136 15.95 -12.22 12.75
N HIS A 137 15.26 -11.67 13.75
CA HIS A 137 14.76 -12.41 14.90
C HIS A 137 13.68 -13.45 14.58
N LEU A 138 13.13 -13.45 13.36
CA LEU A 138 12.17 -14.44 12.86
C LEU A 138 12.84 -15.59 12.09
N ASP A 139 14.16 -15.50 11.87
CA ASP A 139 14.90 -16.54 11.16
C ASP A 139 14.90 -17.84 11.97
N GLY A 140 14.65 -18.96 11.28
CA GLY A 140 14.59 -20.28 11.92
C GLY A 140 13.29 -20.58 12.67
N THR A 141 12.39 -19.61 12.82
CA THR A 141 11.07 -19.79 13.47
C THR A 141 9.90 -19.57 12.54
N ASN A 142 10.06 -18.71 11.54
CA ASN A 142 9.03 -18.40 10.55
C ASN A 142 9.55 -18.63 9.14
N ILE A 143 8.67 -19.15 8.28
CA ILE A 143 8.99 -19.43 6.88
C ILE A 143 8.76 -18.20 6.02
N VAL A 144 9.76 -17.83 5.21
CA VAL A 144 9.61 -16.89 4.09
C VAL A 144 9.31 -17.68 2.82
N PHE A 145 8.29 -17.27 2.09
CA PHE A 145 7.84 -17.99 0.89
C PHE A 145 7.50 -17.07 -0.29
N GLY A 146 7.67 -15.76 -0.17
CA GLY A 146 7.45 -14.83 -1.29
C GLY A 146 8.01 -13.44 -1.06
N THR A 147 7.86 -12.57 -2.07
CA THR A 147 8.23 -11.16 -1.97
C THR A 147 7.28 -10.23 -2.74
N VAL A 148 7.11 -9.01 -2.26
CA VAL A 148 6.36 -7.94 -2.93
C VAL A 148 7.12 -7.46 -4.16
N ARG A 149 6.45 -7.46 -5.31
CA ARG A 149 6.98 -6.98 -6.60
C ARG A 149 6.45 -5.60 -6.98
N LYS A 150 5.23 -5.27 -6.57
CA LYS A 150 4.61 -3.95 -6.72
C LYS A 150 3.81 -3.58 -5.48
N GLY A 151 3.75 -2.29 -5.18
CA GLY A 151 2.98 -1.75 -4.05
C GLY A 151 3.73 -1.80 -2.72
N LEU A 152 5.06 -1.91 -2.72
CA LEU A 152 5.84 -1.94 -1.46
C LEU A 152 5.62 -0.70 -0.59
N ASP A 153 5.40 0.47 -1.20
CA ASP A 153 5.09 1.69 -0.46
C ASP A 153 3.75 1.63 0.28
N ILE A 154 2.80 0.78 -0.14
CA ILE A 154 1.57 0.51 0.62
C ILE A 154 1.91 -0.12 1.98
N ILE A 155 2.89 -1.04 2.00
CA ILE A 155 3.36 -1.67 3.25
C ILE A 155 4.07 -0.65 4.13
N LYS A 156 4.88 0.24 3.52
CA LYS A 156 5.55 1.32 4.25
C LYS A 156 4.56 2.27 4.88
N GLU A 157 3.55 2.72 4.11
CA GLU A 157 2.49 3.59 4.62
C GLU A 157 1.72 2.89 5.74
N MET A 158 1.34 1.63 5.53
CA MET A 158 0.65 0.80 6.53
C MET A 158 1.45 0.70 7.83
N ALA A 159 2.78 0.55 7.77
CA ALA A 159 3.63 0.47 8.96
C ALA A 159 3.71 1.77 9.78
N THR A 160 3.25 2.91 9.22
CA THR A 160 3.26 4.22 9.88
C THR A 160 1.92 4.63 10.48
N VAL A 161 0.86 3.85 10.28
CA VAL A 161 -0.48 4.20 10.77
C VAL A 161 -0.54 4.21 12.30
N GLU A 162 -1.47 5.02 12.83
CA GLU A 162 -1.75 5.06 14.26
C GLU A 162 -2.28 3.71 14.75
N ARG A 163 -1.81 3.27 15.93
CA ARG A 163 -2.09 1.95 16.49
C ARG A 163 -2.21 1.98 18.01
N ILE A 164 -3.06 1.11 18.54
CA ILE A 164 -3.24 0.85 19.97
C ILE A 164 -2.95 -0.63 20.21
N ASN A 165 -1.96 -0.95 21.05
CA ASN A 165 -1.51 -2.32 21.30
C ASN A 165 -1.23 -3.11 20.02
N ASP A 166 -0.48 -2.49 19.09
CA ASP A 166 -0.18 -3.00 17.75
C ASP A 166 -1.39 -3.19 16.81
N HIS A 167 -2.62 -2.90 17.24
CA HIS A 167 -3.79 -2.90 16.37
C HIS A 167 -3.96 -1.54 15.69
N PRO A 168 -4.11 -1.48 14.35
CA PRO A 168 -4.35 -0.20 13.69
C PRO A 168 -5.69 0.41 14.14
N VAL A 169 -5.70 1.73 14.36
CA VAL A 169 -6.92 2.46 14.74
C VAL A 169 -7.89 2.54 13.57
N GLN A 170 -7.36 2.75 12.36
CA GLN A 170 -8.14 2.69 11.12
C GLN A 170 -8.17 1.26 10.60
N ASP A 171 -9.36 0.77 10.22
CA ASP A 171 -9.47 -0.55 9.58
C ASP A 171 -8.66 -0.59 8.27
N ILE A 172 -7.84 -1.63 8.10
CA ILE A 172 -7.08 -1.87 6.87
C ILE A 172 -7.50 -3.23 6.32
N LEU A 173 -8.09 -3.22 5.12
CA LEU A 173 -8.82 -4.38 4.59
C LEU A 173 -8.24 -4.84 3.26
N ILE A 174 -8.19 -6.17 3.11
CA ILE A 174 -8.06 -6.83 1.82
C ILE A 174 -9.43 -6.79 1.13
N THR A 175 -9.61 -5.90 0.16
CA THR A 175 -10.92 -5.73 -0.51
C THR A 175 -11.11 -6.66 -1.69
N ASP A 176 -10.01 -7.09 -2.31
CA ASP A 176 -10.00 -8.12 -3.33
C ASP A 176 -8.63 -8.80 -3.37
N CYS A 177 -8.59 -10.03 -3.82
CA CYS A 177 -7.35 -10.77 -4.00
C CYS A 177 -7.54 -11.87 -5.05
N GLY A 178 -6.43 -12.39 -5.56
CA GLY A 178 -6.47 -13.46 -6.54
C GLY A 178 -5.12 -13.77 -7.15
N GLU A 179 -5.13 -14.68 -8.11
CA GLU A 179 -3.96 -15.09 -8.88
C GLU A 179 -3.87 -14.31 -10.20
N LEU A 180 -2.66 -13.88 -10.57
CA LEU A 180 -2.36 -13.24 -11.84
C LEU A 180 -1.87 -14.27 -12.84
N LYS A 181 -2.55 -14.36 -13.99
CA LYS A 181 -2.14 -15.28 -15.06
C LYS A 181 -0.89 -14.77 -15.77
N LYS A 182 -0.09 -15.68 -16.31
CA LYS A 182 1.11 -15.35 -17.09
C LYS A 182 0.75 -14.39 -18.25
N GLY A 183 1.46 -13.27 -18.33
CA GLY A 183 1.23 -12.23 -19.34
C GLY A 183 0.10 -11.26 -19.04
N GLN A 184 -0.65 -11.44 -17.95
CA GLN A 184 -1.62 -10.45 -17.49
C GLN A 184 -0.89 -9.20 -16.96
N PRO A 185 -1.35 -7.98 -17.30
CA PRO A 185 -0.77 -6.77 -16.72
C PRO A 185 -0.99 -6.73 -15.21
N TRP A 186 -0.06 -6.09 -14.49
CA TRP A 186 -0.13 -5.95 -13.03
C TRP A 186 -1.38 -5.22 -12.54
N ASN A 187 -1.97 -4.35 -13.39
CA ASN A 187 -3.15 -3.55 -13.08
C ASN A 187 -3.03 -2.78 -11.76
N ILE A 188 -1.85 -2.21 -11.51
CA ILE A 188 -1.56 -1.40 -10.31
C ILE A 188 -2.16 0.01 -10.39
N HIS A 189 -2.54 0.44 -11.59
CA HIS A 189 -3.19 1.73 -11.81
C HIS A 189 -4.63 1.70 -11.31
N ILE A 190 -5.06 2.79 -10.67
CA ILE A 190 -6.47 2.97 -10.31
C ILE A 190 -7.16 3.54 -11.54
N VAL A 191 -7.90 2.69 -12.24
CA VAL A 191 -8.73 3.10 -13.37
C VAL A 191 -9.98 3.77 -12.83
N ASP A 192 -10.13 5.05 -13.15
CA ASP A 192 -11.31 5.84 -12.86
C ASP A 192 -11.73 6.64 -14.09
N GLU A 193 -12.57 7.65 -13.91
CA GLU A 193 -13.09 8.48 -15.02
C GLU A 193 -12.12 9.59 -15.48
N THR A 194 -10.87 9.55 -15.04
CA THR A 194 -9.83 10.54 -15.37
C THR A 194 -8.73 9.94 -16.27
N GLU A 195 -7.89 10.80 -16.84
CA GLU A 195 -6.76 10.38 -17.69
C GLU A 195 -5.55 9.88 -16.89
N ASP A 196 -5.63 9.86 -15.55
CA ASP A 196 -4.55 9.42 -14.68
C ASP A 196 -4.36 7.89 -14.74
N MET A 197 -3.42 7.49 -15.59
CA MET A 197 -2.96 6.11 -15.74
C MET A 197 -1.66 5.84 -14.98
N TYR A 198 -1.27 6.65 -14.00
CA TYR A 198 -0.02 6.47 -13.26
C TYR A 198 -0.21 5.57 -12.04
N PRO A 199 0.80 4.79 -11.60
CA PRO A 199 0.68 4.01 -10.36
C PRO A 199 0.39 4.89 -9.14
N PRO A 200 -0.35 4.42 -8.12
CA PRO A 200 -0.58 5.18 -6.87
C PRO A 200 0.71 5.64 -6.19
N TRP A 201 1.78 4.84 -6.33
CA TRP A 201 3.10 5.07 -5.77
C TRP A 201 4.15 5.18 -6.88
N PRO A 202 4.96 6.25 -6.89
CA PRO A 202 5.89 6.52 -7.99
C PRO A 202 7.05 5.52 -8.09
N ASN A 203 7.43 4.81 -7.01
CA ASN A 203 8.46 3.77 -7.10
C ASN A 203 8.04 2.57 -7.97
N ASP A 204 6.73 2.37 -8.19
CA ASP A 204 6.22 1.32 -9.07
C ASP A 204 6.16 1.76 -10.54
N TRP A 205 6.47 3.02 -10.84
CA TRP A 205 6.42 3.59 -12.19
C TRP A 205 7.67 3.23 -12.98
N GLU A 206 7.52 2.29 -13.93
CA GLU A 206 8.64 1.77 -14.73
C GLU A 206 9.01 2.68 -15.92
N GLU A 207 8.07 3.49 -16.41
CA GLU A 207 8.19 4.28 -17.64
C GLU A 207 8.24 5.79 -17.35
N GLY A 208 9.41 6.39 -17.09
CA GLY A 208 9.49 7.86 -17.03
C GLY A 208 10.53 8.44 -16.10
N ASN A 209 11.80 8.07 -16.32
CA ASN A 209 12.91 8.60 -15.54
C ASN A 209 13.55 9.86 -16.17
N ASP A 210 12.91 10.45 -17.20
CA ASP A 210 13.28 11.73 -17.80
C ASP A 210 12.42 12.89 -17.26
N SER A 211 12.93 14.12 -17.37
CA SER A 211 12.29 15.32 -16.80
C SER A 211 10.94 15.62 -17.46
N THR A 212 10.76 15.31 -18.73
CA THR A 212 9.51 15.55 -19.47
C THR A 212 8.37 14.60 -19.03
N GLY A 213 8.70 13.34 -18.72
CA GLY A 213 7.72 12.36 -18.28
C GLY A 213 7.11 12.73 -16.93
N ILE A 214 7.93 13.17 -15.98
CA ILE A 214 7.47 13.51 -14.63
C ILE A 214 6.58 14.77 -14.61
N GLU A 215 6.90 15.80 -15.41
CA GLU A 215 6.07 17.00 -15.51
C GLU A 215 4.69 16.67 -16.06
N LYS A 216 4.62 15.81 -17.08
CA LYS A 216 3.36 15.29 -17.61
C LYS A 216 2.59 14.50 -16.57
N ALA A 217 3.25 13.61 -15.82
CA ALA A 217 2.61 12.80 -14.78
C ALA A 217 1.98 13.66 -13.69
N ILE A 218 2.77 14.56 -13.08
CA ILE A 218 2.31 15.49 -12.03
C ILE A 218 1.15 16.35 -12.54
N THR A 219 1.23 16.83 -13.78
CA THR A 219 0.17 17.63 -14.39
C THR A 219 -1.13 16.83 -14.53
N THR A 220 -1.06 15.65 -15.13
CA THR A 220 -2.21 14.78 -15.40
C THR A 220 -2.90 14.37 -14.09
N ILE A 221 -2.12 13.96 -13.08
CA ILE A 221 -2.64 13.56 -11.78
C ILE A 221 -3.31 14.76 -11.08
N ARG A 222 -2.67 15.93 -11.09
CA ARG A 222 -3.23 17.16 -10.48
C ARG A 222 -4.52 17.59 -11.17
N GLU A 223 -4.57 17.53 -12.49
CA GLU A 223 -5.76 17.88 -13.27
C GLU A 223 -6.92 16.91 -13.02
N SER A 224 -6.62 15.64 -12.81
CA SER A 224 -7.60 14.65 -12.32
C SER A 224 -8.17 15.04 -10.95
N GLY A 225 -7.35 15.61 -10.07
CA GLY A 225 -7.82 16.21 -8.82
C GLY A 225 -8.77 17.40 -9.01
N ASN A 226 -8.47 18.29 -9.98
CA ASN A 226 -9.33 19.42 -10.33
C ASN A 226 -10.68 18.95 -10.88
N PHE A 227 -10.65 17.93 -11.74
CA PHE A 227 -11.85 17.31 -12.29
C PHE A 227 -12.80 16.82 -11.19
N TYR A 228 -12.30 16.08 -10.20
CA TYR A 228 -13.12 15.63 -9.08
C TYR A 228 -13.58 16.77 -8.17
N PHE A 229 -12.74 17.81 -8.00
CA PHE A 229 -13.11 18.99 -7.24
C PHE A 229 -14.34 19.68 -7.83
N LEU A 230 -14.37 19.87 -9.15
CA LEU A 230 -15.50 20.49 -9.87
C LEU A 230 -16.78 19.66 -9.74
N LYS A 231 -16.66 18.33 -9.70
CA LYS A 231 -17.77 17.40 -9.42
C LYS A 231 -18.21 17.36 -7.95
N LYS A 232 -17.58 18.15 -7.07
CA LYS A 232 -17.80 18.12 -5.60
C LYS A 232 -17.50 16.76 -4.97
N ASN A 233 -16.75 15.90 -5.65
CA ASN A 233 -16.21 14.67 -5.06
C ASN A 233 -14.88 15.01 -4.39
N TYR A 234 -14.97 15.57 -3.19
CA TYR A 234 -13.81 16.07 -2.46
C TYR A 234 -12.86 14.95 -1.98
N SER A 235 -13.37 13.74 -1.75
CA SER A 235 -12.54 12.58 -1.37
C SER A 235 -11.61 12.18 -2.51
N SER A 236 -12.15 11.91 -3.71
CA SER A 236 -11.32 11.56 -4.86
C SER A 236 -10.40 12.70 -5.29
N SER A 237 -10.86 13.95 -5.16
CA SER A 237 -10.03 15.14 -5.39
C SER A 237 -8.83 15.19 -4.44
N GLN A 238 -9.05 14.98 -3.14
CA GLN A 238 -7.98 14.91 -2.13
C GLN A 238 -6.95 13.85 -2.50
N ASN A 239 -7.38 12.64 -2.85
CA ASN A 239 -6.50 11.51 -3.12
C ASN A 239 -5.58 11.77 -4.33
N LYS A 240 -6.11 12.41 -5.38
CA LYS A 240 -5.32 12.80 -6.56
C LYS A 240 -4.29 13.89 -6.22
N TYR A 241 -4.65 14.89 -5.40
CA TYR A 241 -3.66 15.89 -4.98
C TYR A 241 -2.59 15.32 -4.05
N LEU A 242 -2.95 14.42 -3.13
CA LEU A 242 -1.98 13.68 -2.31
C LEU A 242 -1.03 12.85 -3.18
N LYS A 243 -1.57 12.14 -4.18
CA LYS A 243 -0.77 11.42 -5.18
C LYS A 243 0.16 12.36 -5.94
N THR A 244 -0.30 13.55 -6.31
CA THR A 244 0.53 14.59 -6.96
C THR A 244 1.72 14.97 -6.07
N LEU A 245 1.48 15.24 -4.76
CA LEU A 245 2.56 15.53 -3.82
C LEU A 245 3.52 14.35 -3.65
N ARG A 246 3.03 13.11 -3.62
CA ARG A 246 3.89 11.91 -3.57
C ARG A 246 4.86 11.85 -4.75
N TYR A 247 4.38 12.11 -5.97
CA TYR A 247 5.23 12.14 -7.18
C TYR A 247 6.26 13.27 -7.13
N ILE A 248 5.84 14.46 -6.68
CA ILE A 248 6.75 15.61 -6.51
C ILE A 248 7.85 15.27 -5.49
N ASP A 249 7.49 14.79 -4.31
CA ASP A 249 8.45 14.51 -3.24
C ASP A 249 9.39 13.35 -3.61
N TRP A 250 8.88 12.33 -4.30
CA TRP A 250 9.69 11.25 -4.86
C TRP A 250 10.72 11.78 -5.87
N TYR A 251 10.28 12.63 -6.80
CA TYR A 251 11.16 13.22 -7.80
C TYR A 251 12.24 14.10 -7.15
N LEU A 252 11.87 14.96 -6.20
CA LEU A 252 12.82 15.83 -5.49
C LEU A 252 13.85 15.02 -4.68
N LYS A 253 13.44 13.91 -4.04
CA LYS A 253 14.35 13.02 -3.30
C LYS A 253 15.35 12.28 -4.18
N SER A 254 15.05 12.10 -5.48
CA SER A 254 15.97 11.43 -6.40
C SER A 254 17.29 12.20 -6.61
N GLY A 255 17.37 13.46 -6.16
CA GLY A 255 18.57 14.29 -6.28
C GLY A 255 18.90 14.69 -7.72
N LYS A 256 18.02 14.39 -8.67
CA LYS A 256 18.29 14.51 -10.10
C LYS A 256 18.30 15.93 -10.65
N TYR A 257 17.86 16.97 -9.93
CA TYR A 257 17.90 18.34 -10.44
C TYR A 257 17.84 19.42 -9.35
N SER A 258 18.60 20.50 -9.57
CA SER A 258 18.55 21.77 -8.83
C SER A 258 17.66 22.76 -9.56
N ASP A 259 16.75 23.44 -8.84
CA ASP A 259 15.86 24.52 -9.31
C ASP A 259 14.93 24.18 -10.48
N ASN A 260 13.80 23.50 -10.18
CA ASN A 260 12.71 23.39 -11.14
C ASN A 260 11.51 24.23 -10.70
N VAL A 261 11.49 25.48 -11.15
CA VAL A 261 10.40 26.46 -10.98
C VAL A 261 9.03 25.85 -11.32
N PHE A 262 8.96 24.94 -12.29
CA PHE A 262 7.71 24.24 -12.62
C PHE A 262 7.23 23.36 -11.46
N ILE A 263 8.11 22.54 -10.88
CA ILE A 263 7.78 21.60 -9.80
C ILE A 263 7.37 22.37 -8.54
N ASP A 264 8.09 23.44 -8.20
CA ASP A 264 7.75 24.30 -7.06
C ASP A 264 6.39 24.98 -7.24
N ASN A 265 6.11 25.51 -8.44
CA ASN A 265 4.81 26.07 -8.76
C ASN A 265 3.70 25.01 -8.71
N CYS A 266 3.96 23.80 -9.19
CA CYS A 266 3.01 22.69 -9.11
C CYS A 266 2.76 22.27 -7.66
N LYS A 267 3.80 22.19 -6.83
CA LYS A 267 3.69 21.88 -5.39
C LYS A 267 2.86 22.93 -4.67
N PHE A 268 3.17 24.20 -4.90
CA PHE A 268 2.42 25.34 -4.37
C PHE A 268 0.92 25.27 -4.71
N ARG A 269 0.59 25.10 -6.00
CA ARG A 269 -0.81 24.99 -6.46
C ARG A 269 -1.51 23.77 -5.86
N THR A 270 -0.82 22.64 -5.76
CA THR A 270 -1.37 21.40 -5.21
C THR A 270 -1.69 21.53 -3.72
N LEU A 271 -0.82 22.18 -2.95
CA LEU A 271 -1.06 22.45 -1.53
C LEU A 271 -2.24 23.41 -1.31
N LEU A 272 -2.37 24.46 -2.13
CA LEU A 272 -3.56 25.34 -2.10
C LEU A 272 -4.84 24.57 -2.42
N ASN A 273 -4.80 23.70 -3.44
CA ASN A 273 -5.93 22.85 -3.79
C ASN A 273 -6.32 21.89 -2.65
N LEU A 274 -5.34 21.30 -1.95
CA LEU A 274 -5.58 20.49 -0.75
C LEU A 274 -6.20 21.30 0.38
N ALA A 275 -5.72 22.52 0.63
CA ALA A 275 -6.34 23.41 1.60
C ALA A 275 -7.81 23.69 1.24
N ALA A 276 -8.10 24.00 -0.02
CA ALA A 276 -9.46 24.25 -0.51
C ALA A 276 -10.38 23.02 -0.37
N VAL A 277 -9.90 21.82 -0.73
CA VAL A 277 -10.62 20.55 -0.55
C VAL A 277 -10.98 20.31 0.91
N ASN A 278 -10.03 20.53 1.81
CA ASN A 278 -10.24 20.32 3.25
C ASN A 278 -11.20 21.35 3.83
N LEU A 279 -11.14 22.63 3.41
CA LEU A 279 -12.14 23.64 3.77
C LEU A 279 -13.55 23.23 3.31
N LYS A 280 -13.71 22.78 2.05
CA LYS A 280 -15.00 22.30 1.53
C LYS A 280 -15.50 21.05 2.26
N SER A 281 -14.58 20.25 2.77
CA SER A 281 -14.87 19.05 3.57
C SER A 281 -15.02 19.33 5.07
N LYS A 282 -14.98 20.60 5.50
CA LYS A 282 -15.02 21.05 6.92
C LYS A 282 -13.90 20.47 7.80
N LYS A 283 -12.78 20.06 7.18
CA LYS A 283 -11.56 19.58 7.81
C LYS A 283 -10.60 20.75 8.06
N TYR A 284 -10.96 21.61 9.01
CA TYR A 284 -10.30 22.91 9.19
C TYR A 284 -8.84 22.80 9.67
N LYS A 285 -8.52 21.79 10.49
CA LYS A 285 -7.15 21.57 10.98
C LYS A 285 -6.21 21.17 9.85
N GLU A 286 -6.68 20.29 8.97
CA GLU A 286 -5.97 19.83 7.78
C GLU A 286 -5.82 20.95 6.75
N ALA A 287 -6.87 21.77 6.57
CA ALA A 287 -6.78 22.96 5.72
C ALA A 287 -5.69 23.92 6.22
N LEU A 288 -5.67 24.24 7.52
CA LEU A 288 -4.66 25.07 8.13
C LEU A 288 -3.25 24.48 7.99
N HIS A 289 -3.12 23.16 8.15
CA HIS A 289 -1.87 22.45 7.95
C HIS A 289 -1.30 22.68 6.53
N TYR A 290 -2.11 22.51 5.49
CA TYR A 290 -1.67 22.75 4.11
C TYR A 290 -1.38 24.23 3.84
N CYS A 291 -2.19 25.17 4.37
CA CYS A 291 -1.89 26.59 4.29
C CYS A 291 -0.52 26.92 4.88
N ASN A 292 -0.19 26.35 6.05
CA ASN A 292 1.11 26.55 6.68
C ASN A 292 2.26 25.97 5.85
N GLN A 293 2.05 24.85 5.15
CA GLN A 293 3.04 24.33 4.20
C GLN A 293 3.26 25.29 3.02
N VAL A 294 2.20 25.92 2.50
CA VAL A 294 2.31 26.92 1.43
C VAL A 294 3.17 28.12 1.87
N ILE A 295 2.97 28.63 3.09
CA ILE A 295 3.77 29.75 3.64
C ILE A 295 5.27 29.41 3.63
N LYS A 296 5.62 28.17 3.98
CA LYS A 296 7.01 27.72 4.06
C LYS A 296 7.72 27.63 2.71
N LEU A 297 7.00 27.59 1.59
CA LEU A 297 7.61 27.46 0.27
C LEU A 297 8.24 28.76 -0.27
N HIS A 298 8.18 29.88 0.46
CA HIS A 298 8.83 31.17 0.11
C HIS A 298 8.61 31.66 -1.33
N VAL A 299 7.50 31.27 -1.98
CA VAL A 299 7.16 31.78 -3.31
C VAL A 299 6.59 33.19 -3.16
N PHE A 300 7.32 34.18 -3.69
CA PHE A 300 6.96 35.61 -3.72
C PHE A 300 5.53 35.80 -4.26
N GLY A 301 4.54 35.90 -3.37
CA GLY A 301 3.12 36.07 -3.71
C GLY A 301 2.12 35.35 -2.78
N ALA A 302 2.59 34.38 -1.97
CA ALA A 302 1.74 33.53 -1.12
C ALA A 302 0.96 34.28 -0.01
N ILE A 303 1.41 35.46 0.41
CA ILE A 303 0.84 36.21 1.55
C ILE A 303 -0.61 36.66 1.27
N ILE A 304 -0.96 36.99 0.02
CA ILE A 304 -2.24 37.61 -0.31
C ILE A 304 -3.41 36.61 -0.33
N HIS A 305 -3.20 35.36 -0.75
CA HIS A 305 -4.28 34.35 -0.80
C HIS A 305 -4.55 33.68 0.56
N ILE A 306 -3.56 33.64 1.45
CA ILE A 306 -3.66 32.96 2.75
C ILE A 306 -4.43 33.79 3.78
N ILE A 307 -4.28 35.12 3.76
CA ILE A 307 -5.09 36.04 4.57
C ILE A 307 -6.59 35.83 4.28
N ARG A 308 -6.94 35.52 3.02
CA ARG A 308 -8.31 35.24 2.62
C ARG A 308 -8.86 33.93 3.19
N CYS A 309 -8.03 32.90 3.38
CA CYS A 309 -8.45 31.63 3.97
C CYS A 309 -8.57 31.70 5.50
N GLN A 310 -7.71 32.47 6.18
CA GLN A 310 -7.81 32.69 7.63
C GLN A 310 -9.08 33.46 8.01
N TYR A 311 -9.52 34.40 7.17
CA TYR A 311 -10.74 35.19 7.41
C TYR A 311 -12.03 34.35 7.42
N TYR A 312 -12.06 33.20 6.73
CA TYR A 312 -13.21 32.29 6.72
C TYR A 312 -13.21 31.25 7.86
N LEU A 313 -12.18 31.25 8.72
CA LEU A 313 -12.08 30.35 9.87
C LEU A 313 -12.39 31.04 11.21
N THR A 314 -12.66 32.35 11.18
CA THR A 314 -12.95 33.18 12.36
C THR A 314 -14.42 33.57 12.51
N ASP A 315 -15.30 33.06 11.65
CA ASP A 315 -16.77 33.18 11.74
C ASP A 315 -17.41 31.78 11.84
#